data_AF-A0A4S4MXD5-F1
#
_entry.id   AF-A0A4S4MXD5-F1
#
_cell.length_a   1.000
_cell.length_b   1.000
_cell.length_c   1.000
_cell.angle_alpha   90.00
_cell.angle_beta   90.00
_cell.angle_gamma   90.00
#
_symmetry.space_group_name_H-M   'P 1'
#
loop_
_entity.id
_entity.type
_entity.pdbx_description
1 polymer ?
#
loop_
_entity_poly.entity_id
_entity_poly.type
_entity_poly.pdbx_seq_one_letter_code
_entity_poly.pdbx_strand_id
1 'polypeptide(L)'
;MASSSRQGWFLGAIYTWLTHALTPSASQGAYTRVFAAVAPVVRAEGEKYEGAFLMPPAQITKAIIKPADDPELARELWETTERLVKEIGLEV
;
A
#
# COMPACT_ATOMS: atom_id res chain seq x y z
N MET A 1 -28.55 30.96 20.71
CA MET A 1 -27.84 29.97 19.86
C MET A 1 -26.64 30.62 19.17
N ALA A 2 -25.50 30.80 19.86
CA ALA A 2 -24.30 31.41 19.26
C ALA A 2 -22.96 30.83 19.80
N SER A 3 -23.00 29.68 20.49
CA SER A 3 -21.79 29.06 21.08
C SER A 3 -21.34 27.76 20.37
N SER A 4 -22.09 27.30 19.35
CA SER A 4 -21.82 26.01 18.70
C SER A 4 -20.76 26.08 17.59
N SER A 5 -20.53 27.25 16.98
CA SER A 5 -19.65 27.39 15.80
C SER A 5 -18.16 27.55 16.12
N ARG A 6 -17.79 28.08 17.30
CA ARG A 6 -16.37 28.20 17.70
C ARG A 6 -15.76 26.87 18.15
N GLN A 7 -16.55 26.03 18.82
CA GLN A 7 -16.04 24.80 19.44
C GLN A 7 -15.63 23.75 18.40
N GLY A 8 -16.34 23.67 17.27
CA GLY A 8 -15.97 22.81 16.14
C GLY A 8 -14.68 23.23 15.43
N TRP A 9 -14.36 24.53 15.40
CA TRP A 9 -13.13 25.03 14.76
C TRP A 9 -11.87 24.64 15.54
N PHE A 10 -11.87 24.82 16.86
CA PHE A 10 -10.73 24.42 17.70
C PHE A 10 -10.52 22.91 17.72
N LEU A 11 -11.60 22.13 17.84
CA LEU A 11 -11.52 20.67 17.77
C LEU A 11 -11.02 20.20 16.39
N GLY A 12 -11.46 20.83 15.30
CA GLY A 12 -10.97 20.57 13.95
C GLY A 12 -9.49 20.92 13.75
N ALA A 13 -9.02 22.03 14.34
CA ALA A 13 -7.61 22.41 14.29
C ALA A 13 -6.71 21.43 15.05
N ILE A 14 -7.13 21.00 16.25
CA ILE A 14 -6.41 19.99 17.04
C ILE A 14 -6.40 18.65 16.29
N TYR A 15 -7.53 18.24 15.71
CA TYR A 15 -7.60 17.02 14.91
C TYR A 15 -6.69 17.08 13.68
N THR A 16 -6.67 18.19 12.96
CA THR A 16 -5.81 18.37 11.76
C THR A 16 -4.33 18.36 12.13
N TRP A 17 -3.96 19.00 13.23
CA TRP A 17 -2.59 18.96 13.73
C TRP A 17 -2.18 17.54 14.16
N LEU A 18 -3.08 16.84 14.87
CA LEU A 18 -2.84 15.48 15.34
C LEU A 18 -2.67 14.50 14.18
N THR A 19 -3.50 14.61 13.13
CA THR A 19 -3.37 13.75 11.95
C THR A 19 -2.05 14.01 11.22
N HIS A 20 -1.65 15.27 11.01
CA HIS A 20 -0.37 15.59 10.38
C HIS A 20 0.85 15.14 11.19
N ALA A 21 0.74 15.11 12.52
CA ALA A 21 1.84 14.68 13.39
C ALA A 21 1.96 13.15 13.48
N LEU A 22 0.85 12.42 13.38
CA LEU A 22 0.82 10.97 13.61
C LEU A 22 0.83 10.12 12.34
N THR A 23 0.50 10.69 11.18
CA THR A 23 0.50 9.95 9.92
C THR A 23 1.69 10.35 9.05
N PRO A 24 2.32 9.39 8.34
CA PRO A 24 3.37 9.72 7.39
C PRO A 24 2.80 10.60 6.27
N SER A 25 3.63 11.51 5.78
CA SER A 25 3.28 12.30 4.60
C SER A 25 3.10 11.41 3.37
N ALA A 26 2.40 11.91 2.35
CA ALA A 26 2.28 11.20 1.08
C ALA A 26 3.65 10.85 0.46
N SER A 27 4.64 11.74 0.60
CA SER A 27 6.00 11.49 0.12
C SER A 27 6.66 10.32 0.87
N GLN A 28 6.58 10.29 2.21
CA GLN A 28 7.11 9.19 3.02
C GLN A 28 6.42 7.86 2.69
N GLY A 29 5.10 7.85 2.51
CA GLY A 29 4.34 6.66 2.14
C GLY A 29 4.68 6.13 0.74
N ALA A 30 5.20 6.96 -0.16
CA ALA A 30 5.58 6.57 -1.51
C ALA A 30 6.99 5.96 -1.63
N TYR A 31 7.86 6.13 -0.61
CA TYR A 31 9.29 5.77 -0.69
C TYR A 31 9.55 4.35 -1.19
N THR A 32 8.93 3.34 -0.58
CA THR A 32 9.13 1.93 -0.97
C THR A 32 8.70 1.68 -2.42
N ARG A 33 7.62 2.31 -2.88
CA ARG A 33 7.10 2.14 -4.25
C ARG A 33 8.03 2.78 -5.27
N VAL A 34 8.46 4.02 -5.00
CA VAL A 34 9.41 4.73 -5.86
C VAL A 34 10.74 3.98 -5.92
N PHE A 35 11.25 3.50 -4.78
CA PHE A 35 12.44 2.67 -4.73
C PHE A 35 12.31 1.43 -5.62
N ALA A 36 11.23 0.65 -5.47
CA ALA A 36 10.99 -0.54 -6.27
C ALA A 36 10.91 -0.24 -7.78
N ALA A 37 10.35 0.92 -8.15
CA ALA A 37 10.19 1.29 -9.54
C ALA A 37 11.49 1.79 -10.21
N VAL A 38 12.33 2.55 -9.49
CA VAL A 38 13.42 3.32 -10.14
C VAL A 38 14.82 3.13 -9.56
N ALA A 39 14.99 2.50 -8.40
CA ALA A 39 16.30 2.42 -7.76
C ALA A 39 17.30 1.61 -8.63
N PRO A 40 18.52 2.12 -8.90
CA PRO A 40 19.50 1.40 -9.71
C PRO A 40 19.84 0.01 -9.18
N VAL A 41 19.86 -0.16 -7.86
CA VAL A 41 20.13 -1.45 -7.20
C VAL A 41 19.06 -2.50 -7.50
N VAL A 42 17.80 -2.10 -7.68
CA VAL A 42 16.70 -3.02 -8.03
C VAL A 42 16.90 -3.58 -9.43
N ARG A 43 17.39 -2.75 -10.36
CA ARG A 43 17.74 -3.20 -11.72
C ARG A 43 19.02 -4.04 -11.74
N ALA A 44 20.03 -3.66 -10.95
CA ALA A 44 21.30 -4.37 -10.89
C ALA A 44 21.17 -5.75 -10.22
N GLU A 45 20.25 -5.88 -9.25
CA GLU A 45 20.01 -7.11 -8.48
C GLU A 45 18.62 -7.68 -8.78
N GLY A 46 18.23 -7.76 -10.06
CA GLY A 46 16.88 -8.14 -10.49
C GLY A 46 16.34 -9.42 -9.82
N GLU A 47 17.12 -10.49 -9.84
CA GLU A 47 16.74 -11.78 -9.23
C GLU A 47 16.43 -11.69 -7.73
N LYS A 48 17.06 -10.74 -7.01
CA LYS A 48 16.84 -10.56 -5.58
C LYS A 48 15.54 -9.81 -5.28
N TYR A 49 15.15 -8.89 -6.17
CA TYR A 49 14.01 -8.01 -5.96
C TYR A 49 12.74 -8.47 -6.69
N GLU A 50 12.87 -9.36 -7.68
CA GLU A 50 11.73 -9.96 -8.39
C GLU A 50 10.83 -10.75 -7.43
N GLY A 51 9.53 -10.44 -7.44
CA GLY A 51 8.54 -11.08 -6.56
C GLY A 51 8.70 -10.82 -5.06
N ALA A 52 9.70 -10.03 -4.64
CA ALA A 52 10.00 -9.82 -3.23
C ALA A 52 9.00 -8.85 -2.56
N PHE A 53 8.62 -9.17 -1.32
CA PHE A 53 7.84 -8.26 -0.48
C PHE A 53 8.74 -7.25 0.22
N LEU A 54 8.43 -5.95 0.09
CA LEU A 54 9.21 -4.85 0.65
C LEU A 54 8.48 -4.14 1.80
N MET A 55 9.07 -4.17 3.00
CA MET A 55 8.62 -3.37 4.14
C MET A 55 9.30 -1.98 4.15
N PRO A 56 8.58 -0.92 4.54
CA PRO A 56 9.19 0.41 4.64
C PRO A 56 10.34 0.48 5.68
N PRO A 57 11.46 1.15 5.35
CA PRO A 57 11.83 1.68 4.04
C PRO A 57 12.57 0.63 3.18
N ALA A 58 11.91 0.12 2.14
CA ALA A 58 12.50 -0.72 1.08
C ALA A 58 13.33 -1.95 1.51
N GLN A 59 12.98 -2.59 2.62
CA GLN A 59 13.65 -3.81 3.10
C GLN A 59 12.91 -5.05 2.62
N ILE A 60 13.63 -6.01 2.02
CA ILE A 60 13.06 -7.33 1.69
C ILE A 60 12.77 -8.08 2.97
N THR A 61 11.53 -8.54 3.13
CA THR A 61 11.10 -9.36 4.25
C THR A 61 10.26 -10.53 3.77
N LYS A 62 10.19 -11.60 4.57
CA LYS A 62 9.25 -12.70 4.30
C LYS A 62 7.80 -12.22 4.41
N ALA A 63 6.88 -12.92 3.75
CA ALA A 63 5.49 -12.60 3.87
C ALA A 63 5.03 -12.68 5.33
N ILE A 64 4.17 -11.74 5.71
CA ILE A 64 3.72 -11.57 7.10
C ILE A 64 2.70 -12.65 7.48
N ILE A 65 2.01 -13.23 6.49
CA ILE A 65 0.98 -14.26 6.68
C ILE A 65 1.25 -15.47 5.80
N LYS A 66 0.98 -16.66 6.33
CA LYS A 66 1.22 -17.94 5.64
C LYS A 66 0.54 -18.04 4.25
N PRO A 67 -0.72 -17.60 4.06
CA PRO A 67 -1.37 -17.73 2.75
C PRO A 67 -0.76 -16.88 1.65
N ALA A 68 0.03 -15.84 1.99
CA ALA A 68 0.64 -14.97 0.99
C ALA A 68 1.80 -15.66 0.24
N ASP A 69 2.37 -16.73 0.79
CA ASP A 69 3.42 -17.55 0.16
C ASP A 69 2.84 -18.84 -0.48
N ASP A 70 1.52 -18.99 -0.57
CA ASP A 70 0.87 -20.19 -1.13
C ASP A 70 0.64 -20.05 -2.65
N PRO A 71 1.41 -20.76 -3.49
CA PRO A 71 1.31 -20.63 -4.95
C PRO A 71 0.00 -21.20 -5.52
N GLU A 72 -0.61 -22.20 -4.88
CA GLU A 72 -1.89 -22.75 -5.33
C GLU A 72 -3.02 -21.76 -5.05
N LEU A 73 -3.00 -21.13 -3.89
CA LEU A 73 -3.96 -20.08 -3.55
C LEU A 73 -3.81 -18.86 -4.49
N ALA A 74 -2.57 -18.47 -4.82
CA ALA A 74 -2.31 -17.41 -5.78
C ALA A 74 -2.88 -17.73 -7.17
N ARG A 75 -2.73 -18.97 -7.63
CA ARG A 75 -3.28 -19.46 -8.91
C ARG A 75 -4.81 -19.45 -8.89
N GLU A 76 -5.44 -20.01 -7.87
CA GLU A 76 -6.90 -20.03 -7.73
C GLU A 76 -7.49 -18.61 -7.70
N LEU A 77 -6.83 -17.69 -6.98
CA LEU A 77 -7.22 -16.29 -6.92
C LEU A 77 -7.16 -15.63 -8.30
N TRP A 78 -6.10 -15.87 -9.07
CA TRP A 78 -5.96 -15.35 -10.42
C TRP A 78 -7.06 -15.85 -11.34
N GLU A 79 -7.22 -17.18 -11.45
CA GLU A 79 -8.22 -17.83 -12.30
C GLU A 79 -9.65 -17.37 -11.97
N THR A 80 -9.96 -17.23 -10.68
CA THR A 80 -11.26 -16.75 -10.22
C THR A 80 -11.47 -15.30 -10.60
N THR A 81 -10.45 -14.45 -10.44
CA THR A 81 -10.54 -13.04 -10.80
C THR A 81 -10.75 -12.87 -12.29
N GLU A 82 -10.00 -13.58 -13.14
CA GLU A 82 -10.20 -13.54 -14.59
C GLU A 82 -11.62 -13.93 -15.01
N ARG A 83 -12.17 -14.98 -14.38
CA ARG A 83 -13.55 -15.40 -14.64
C ARG A 83 -14.55 -14.30 -14.26
N LEU A 84 -14.43 -13.71 -13.07
CA LEU A 84 -15.34 -12.66 -12.60
C LEU A 84 -15.27 -11.40 -13.47
N VAL A 85 -14.08 -11.02 -13.93
CA VAL A 85 -13.90 -9.85 -14.80
C VAL A 85 -14.54 -10.10 -16.18
N LYS A 86 -14.43 -11.33 -16.71
CA LYS A 86 -15.14 -11.73 -17.94
C LYS A 86 -16.66 -11.72 -17.78
N GLU A 87 -17.19 -12.16 -16.63
CA GLU A 87 -18.63 -12.15 -16.34
C GLU A 87 -19.25 -10.74 -16.34
N ILE A 88 -18.48 -9.71 -15.95
CA ILE A 88 -18.91 -8.31 -16.00
C ILE A 88 -18.66 -7.64 -17.36
N GLY A 89 -18.21 -8.39 -18.37
CA GLY A 89 -18.01 -7.90 -19.74
C GLY A 89 -16.69 -7.16 -19.98
N LEU A 90 -15.68 -7.38 -19.13
CA LEU A 90 -14.34 -6.85 -19.32
C LEU A 90 -13.39 -7.96 -19.77
N GLU A 91 -12.46 -7.62 -20.68
CA GLU A 91 -11.41 -8.53 -21.11
C GLU A 91 -10.18 -8.40 -20.19
N VAL A 92 -9.51 -9.52 -19.92
CA VAL A 92 -8.31 -9.63 -19.07
C VAL A 92 -7.15 -10.14 -19.89
#